data_AF-X1I3R6-F1
#
_entry.id   AF-X1I3R6-F1
#
_cell.length_a   1.000
_cell.length_b   1.000
_cell.length_c   1.000
_cell.angle_alpha   90.00
_cell.angle_beta   90.00
_cell.angle_gamma   90.00
#
_symmetry.space_group_name_H-M   'P 1'
#
loop_
_entity.id
_entity.type
_entity.pdbx_description
1 polymer ?
#
loop_
_entity_poly.entity_id
_entity_poly.type
_entity_poly.pdbx_seq_one_letter_code
_entity_poly.pdbx_strand_id
1 'polypeptide(L)'
;CGGSGPQCVITNLAHLDFDGKSKRMRLASIHPGVDIDTIKESTGFNLIIPNDLKETKPPTVKVIDLLREKVDPLKIRKLEVLSGNEREELLDDIIQIELAKQNKFPKLLNN
;
A
#
# COMPACT_ATOMS: atom_id res chain seq x y z
N CYS A 1 -10.40 14.98 25.23
CA CYS A 1 -10.79 14.26 23.99
C CYS A 1 -9.52 13.70 23.37
N GLY A 2 -8.99 12.51 23.67
CA GLY A 2 -9.60 11.18 23.79
C GLY A 2 -9.01 10.27 22.69
N GLY A 3 -7.68 10.30 22.47
CA GLY A 3 -7.02 9.65 21.33
C GLY A 3 -6.68 8.20 21.63
N SER A 4 -7.29 7.26 20.92
CA SER A 4 -7.12 5.80 21.09
C SER A 4 -5.76 5.24 20.64
N GLY A 5 -4.79 6.11 20.33
CA GLY A 5 -3.47 5.73 19.81
C GLY A 5 -3.53 5.04 18.43
N PRO A 6 -2.36 4.68 17.88
CA PRO A 6 -2.25 3.91 16.64
C PRO A 6 -3.04 2.59 16.72
N GLN A 7 -3.78 2.27 15.65
CA GLN A 7 -4.58 1.04 15.59
C GLN A 7 -3.87 -0.06 14.80
N CYS A 8 -3.25 0.29 13.68
CA CYS A 8 -2.52 -0.65 12.83
C CYS A 8 -1.47 0.07 11.99
N VAL A 9 -0.56 -0.73 11.42
CA VAL A 9 0.41 -0.33 10.40
C VAL A 9 0.32 -1.35 9.26
N ILE A 10 0.12 -0.86 8.04
CA ILE A 10 0.15 -1.69 6.83
C ILE A 10 1.42 -1.36 6.06
N THR A 11 2.18 -2.37 5.70
CA THR A 11 3.40 -2.23 4.90
C THR A 11 3.28 -3.05 3.62
N ASN A 12 4.30 -3.02 2.77
CA ASN A 12 4.40 -3.93 1.64
C ASN A 12 4.62 -5.41 2.05
N LEU A 13 4.93 -5.68 3.32
CA LEU A 13 5.24 -7.01 3.83
C LEU A 13 4.11 -7.62 4.67
N ALA A 14 3.43 -6.80 5.47
CA ALA A 14 2.52 -7.30 6.48
C ALA A 14 1.50 -6.27 6.97
N HIS A 15 0.47 -6.79 7.63
CA HIS A 15 -0.40 -6.03 8.51
C HIS A 15 0.06 -6.23 9.95
N LEU A 16 0.38 -5.13 10.64
CA LEU A 16 0.77 -5.09 12.04
C LEU A 16 -0.29 -4.37 12.88
N ASP A 17 -0.51 -4.86 14.08
CA ASP A 17 -1.36 -4.23 15.08
C ASP A 17 -0.59 -4.06 16.41
N PHE A 18 -1.31 -3.70 17.48
CA PHE A 18 -0.73 -3.49 18.79
C PHE A 18 -1.38 -4.42 19.80
N ASP A 19 -0.56 -5.12 20.58
CA ASP A 19 -1.05 -5.99 21.65
C ASP A 19 -1.90 -5.21 22.67
N GLY A 20 -3.07 -5.74 23.02
CA GLY A 20 -4.05 -5.04 23.83
C GLY A 20 -3.55 -4.63 25.22
N LYS A 21 -2.60 -5.38 25.79
CA LYS A 21 -2.08 -5.16 27.15
C LYS A 21 -0.75 -4.39 27.13
N SER A 22 0.25 -4.92 26.44
CA SER A 22 1.61 -4.38 26.41
C SER A 22 1.76 -3.19 25.45
N LYS A 23 0.80 -3.00 24.53
CA LYS A 23 0.86 -2.00 23.45
C LYS A 23 2.06 -2.15 22.52
N ARG A 24 2.78 -3.28 22.60
CA ARG A 24 3.87 -3.60 21.68
C ARG A 24 3.31 -3.98 20.32
N MET A 25 4.07 -3.66 19.28
CA MET A 25 3.72 -4.02 17.92
C MET A 25 3.74 -5.54 17.73
N ARG A 26 2.71 -6.04 17.06
CA ARG A 26 2.46 -7.46 16.83
C ARG A 26 2.13 -7.68 15.36
N LEU A 27 2.56 -8.83 14.85
CA LEU A 27 2.24 -9.26 13.50
C LEU A 27 0.80 -9.80 13.46
N ALA A 28 -0.09 -9.11 12.75
CA ALA A 28 -1.50 -9.50 12.63
C ALA A 28 -1.72 -10.46 11.46
N SER A 29 -1.08 -10.19 10.31
CA SER A 29 -1.01 -11.13 9.18
C SER A 29 0.18 -10.79 8.28
N ILE A 30 0.70 -11.77 7.55
CA ILE A 30 1.74 -11.59 6.53
C ILE A 30 1.14 -11.53 5.14
N HIS A 31 1.68 -10.72 4.24
CA HIS A 31 1.20 -10.74 2.86
C HIS A 31 1.62 -12.04 2.16
N PRO A 32 0.81 -12.57 1.23
CA PRO A 32 1.14 -13.81 0.54
C PRO A 32 2.53 -13.78 -0.11
N GLY A 33 3.31 -14.83 0.11
CA GLY A 33 4.67 -14.97 -0.43
C GLY A 33 5.77 -14.23 0.35
N VAL A 34 5.45 -13.58 1.48
CA VAL A 34 6.43 -12.95 2.37
C VAL A 34 6.80 -13.91 3.50
N ASP A 35 8.10 -14.10 3.74
CA ASP A 35 8.60 -14.90 4.85
C ASP A 35 8.76 -14.07 6.14
N ILE A 36 8.61 -14.73 7.29
CA ILE A 36 8.75 -14.12 8.61
C ILE A 36 10.16 -13.56 8.81
N ASP A 37 11.19 -14.25 8.32
CA ASP A 37 12.56 -13.80 8.54
C ASP A 37 12.85 -12.51 7.75
N THR A 38 12.31 -12.34 6.55
CA THR A 38 12.35 -11.06 5.81
C THR A 38 11.74 -9.92 6.61
N ILE A 39 10.62 -10.16 7.31
CA ILE A 39 9.96 -9.15 8.14
C ILE A 39 10.85 -8.78 9.33
N LYS A 40 11.48 -9.76 9.99
CA LYS A 40 12.40 -9.52 11.11
C LYS A 40 13.62 -8.73 10.67
N GLU A 41 14.25 -9.10 9.56
CA GLU A 41 15.41 -8.39 9.01
C GLU A 41 15.08 -6.95 8.61
N SER A 42 13.85 -6.72 8.13
CA SER A 42 13.35 -5.40 7.76
C SER A 42 12.85 -4.57 8.96
N THR A 43 12.81 -5.13 10.17
CA THR A 43 12.27 -4.47 11.37
C THR A 43 13.37 -4.27 12.41
N GLY A 44 13.67 -3.01 12.74
CA GLY A 44 14.72 -2.65 13.71
C GLY A 44 14.44 -2.99 15.18
N PHE A 45 13.40 -3.79 15.48
CA PHE A 45 13.00 -4.18 16.84
C PHE A 45 12.21 -5.50 16.83
N ASN A 46 12.10 -6.13 18.01
CA ASN A 46 11.41 -7.40 18.17
C ASN A 46 9.88 -7.26 18.15
N LEU A 47 9.24 -7.87 17.15
CA LEU A 47 7.79 -8.01 17.03
C LEU A 47 7.24 -9.15 17.88
N ILE A 48 6.00 -9.01 18.34
CA ILE A 48 5.22 -10.16 18.84
C ILE A 48 4.73 -10.95 17.62
N ILE A 49 5.03 -12.25 17.57
CA ILE A 49 4.62 -13.15 16.48
C ILE A 49 3.68 -14.21 17.07
N PRO A 50 2.38 -14.22 16.70
CA PRO A 50 1.43 -15.25 17.14
C PRO A 50 1.76 -16.63 16.56
N ASN A 51 1.45 -17.70 17.30
CA ASN A 51 1.64 -19.09 16.83
C ASN A 51 0.70 -19.45 15.66
N ASP A 52 -0.43 -18.78 15.53
CA ASP A 52 -1.49 -19.04 14.55
C ASP A 52 -1.52 -18.01 13.41
N LEU A 53 -0.39 -17.34 13.16
CA LEU A 53 -0.23 -16.31 12.14
C LEU A 53 -0.79 -16.76 10.77
N LYS A 54 -1.58 -15.87 10.16
CA LYS A 54 -2.24 -16.11 8.86
C LYS A 54 -1.70 -15.20 7.78
N GLU A 55 -1.89 -15.62 6.54
CA GLU A 55 -1.72 -14.73 5.40
C GLU A 55 -2.87 -13.72 5.29
N THR A 56 -2.55 -12.53 4.78
CA THR A 56 -3.54 -11.51 4.43
C THR A 56 -4.42 -12.05 3.30
N LYS A 57 -5.73 -12.04 3.54
CA LYS A 57 -6.70 -12.54 2.56
C LYS A 57 -6.62 -11.75 1.26
N PRO A 58 -6.49 -12.41 0.09
CA PRO A 58 -6.47 -11.71 -1.19
C PRO A 58 -7.82 -11.02 -1.46
N PRO A 59 -7.83 -9.92 -2.22
CA PRO A 59 -9.06 -9.25 -2.63
C PRO A 59 -9.89 -10.16 -3.54
N THR A 60 -11.22 -9.97 -3.51
CA THR A 60 -12.12 -10.70 -4.42
C THR A 60 -12.03 -10.13 -5.83
N VAL A 61 -12.44 -10.92 -6.83
CA VAL A 61 -12.50 -10.48 -8.25
C VAL A 61 -13.29 -9.18 -8.40
N LYS A 62 -14.48 -9.09 -7.77
CA LYS A 62 -15.30 -7.86 -7.77
C LYS A 62 -14.56 -6.63 -7.24
N VAL A 63 -13.74 -6.79 -6.19
CA VAL A 63 -12.94 -5.70 -5.62
C VAL A 63 -11.80 -5.31 -6.58
N ILE A 64 -11.18 -6.29 -7.22
CA ILE A 64 -10.13 -6.06 -8.23
C ILE A 64 -10.69 -5.30 -9.44
N ASP A 65 -11.87 -5.69 -9.94
CA ASP A 65 -12.51 -5.04 -11.09
C ASP A 65 -12.89 -3.59 -10.74
N LEU A 66 -13.51 -3.37 -9.58
CA LEU A 66 -13.81 -2.02 -9.09
C LEU A 66 -12.56 -1.14 -9.01
N LEU A 67 -11.46 -1.68 -8.48
CA LEU A 67 -10.19 -0.97 -8.39
C LEU A 67 -9.65 -0.58 -9.76
N ARG A 68 -9.68 -1.51 -10.72
CA ARG A 68 -9.10 -1.32 -12.06
C ARG A 68 -9.97 -0.47 -12.99
N GLU A 69 -11.28 -0.46 -12.80
CA GLU A 69 -12.19 0.21 -13.73
C GLU A 69 -12.71 1.55 -13.21
N LYS A 70 -12.81 1.73 -11.89
CA LYS A 70 -13.49 2.88 -11.29
C LYS A 70 -12.61 3.67 -10.33
N VAL A 71 -11.85 3.01 -9.47
CA VAL A 71 -11.10 3.69 -8.39
C VAL A 71 -9.75 4.20 -8.89
N ASP A 72 -8.97 3.35 -9.54
CA ASP A 72 -7.65 3.68 -10.06
C ASP A 72 -7.43 3.08 -11.46
N PRO A 73 -8.15 3.59 -12.47
CA PRO A 73 -8.05 3.13 -13.85
C PRO A 73 -6.71 3.47 -14.51
N LEU A 74 -6.02 4.51 -14.03
CA LEU A 74 -4.70 4.92 -14.53
C LEU A 74 -3.55 4.17 -13.85
N LYS A 75 -3.85 3.30 -12.88
CA LYS A 75 -2.86 2.52 -12.12
C LYS A 75 -1.86 3.38 -11.33
N ILE A 76 -2.28 4.56 -10.89
CA ILE A 76 -1.48 5.53 -10.12
C ILE A 76 -0.86 4.85 -8.89
N ARG A 77 -1.58 3.94 -8.22
CA ARG A 77 -1.06 3.19 -7.06
C ARG A 77 0.25 2.45 -7.33
N LYS A 78 0.53 2.07 -8.58
CA LYS A 78 1.78 1.39 -8.91
C LYS A 78 3.00 2.30 -8.70
N LEU A 79 2.83 3.62 -8.73
CA LEU A 79 3.89 4.58 -8.43
C LEU A 79 4.35 4.52 -6.96
N GLU A 80 3.63 3.85 -6.07
CA GLU A 80 4.08 3.63 -4.69
C GLU A 80 5.18 2.58 -4.60
N VAL A 81 5.28 1.69 -5.61
CA VAL A 81 6.19 0.53 -5.61
C VAL A 81 7.20 0.54 -6.75
N LEU A 82 6.87 1.15 -7.89
CA LEU A 82 7.77 1.21 -9.04
C LEU A 82 8.92 2.20 -8.80
N SER A 83 10.11 1.81 -9.26
CA SER A 83 11.32 2.64 -9.24
C SER A 83 12.03 2.61 -10.60
N GLY A 84 12.91 3.59 -10.85
CA GLY A 84 13.67 3.69 -12.10
C GLY A 84 12.79 3.80 -13.35
N ASN A 85 13.21 3.12 -14.42
CA ASN A 85 12.61 3.23 -15.75
C ASN A 85 11.13 2.85 -15.78
N GLU A 86 10.71 1.81 -15.06
CA GLU A 86 9.30 1.37 -15.05
C GLU A 86 8.37 2.45 -14.48
N ARG A 87 8.88 3.26 -13.53
CA ARG A 87 8.14 4.39 -12.97
C ARG A 87 7.99 5.51 -14.00
N GLU A 88 9.06 5.81 -14.73
CA GLU A 88 9.10 6.85 -15.77
C GLU A 88 8.12 6.51 -16.90
N GLU A 89 8.16 5.27 -17.40
CA GLU A 89 7.23 4.79 -18.44
C GLU A 89 5.76 4.94 -18.02
N LEU A 90 5.41 4.56 -16.80
CA LEU A 90 4.04 4.71 -16.30
C LEU A 90 3.64 6.19 -16.15
N LEU A 91 4.56 7.06 -15.72
CA LEU A 91 4.29 8.49 -15.61
C LEU A 91 4.02 9.11 -16.98
N ASP A 92 4.82 8.76 -17.99
CA ASP A 92 4.62 9.22 -19.36
C ASP A 92 3.27 8.77 -19.91
N ASP A 93 2.91 7.49 -19.75
CA ASP A 93 1.60 6.97 -20.15
C ASP A 93 0.45 7.75 -19.48
N ILE A 94 0.54 7.99 -18.17
CA ILE A 94 -0.46 8.76 -17.42
C ILE A 94 -0.56 10.18 -17.98
N ILE A 95 0.57 10.85 -18.21
CA ILE A 95 0.62 12.21 -18.75
C ILE A 95 -0.02 12.26 -20.14
N GLN A 96 0.32 11.34 -21.04
CA GLN A 96 -0.26 11.30 -22.38
C GLN A 96 -1.77 11.08 -22.35
N ILE A 97 -2.25 10.17 -21.50
CA ILE A 97 -3.69 9.91 -21.33
C ILE A 97 -4.40 11.18 -20.84
N GLU A 98 -3.84 11.89 -19.86
CA GLU A 98 -4.45 13.12 -19.34
C GLU A 98 -4.41 14.28 -20.34
N LEU A 99 -3.30 14.46 -21.07
CA LEU A 99 -3.20 15.46 -22.14
C LEU A 99 -4.22 15.20 -23.25
N ALA A 100 -4.46 13.93 -23.60
CA ALA A 100 -5.44 13.54 -24.62
C ALA A 100 -6.91 13.79 -24.20
N LYS A 101 -7.21 13.85 -22.89
CA LYS A 101 -8.58 14.05 -22.36
C LYS A 101 -9.10 15.49 -22.46
N GLN A 102 -8.32 16.45 -22.96
CA GLN A 102 -8.73 17.84 -23.21
C GLN A 102 -9.40 18.57 -22.01
N ASN A 103 -9.17 18.15 -20.76
CA ASN A 103 -9.69 18.85 -19.58
C ASN A 103 -8.56 19.29 -18.65
N LYS A 104 -8.10 20.53 -18.91
CA LYS A 104 -7.48 21.48 -17.97
C LYS A 104 -6.49 20.89 -16.95
N PHE A 105 -5.20 20.89 -17.29
CA PHE A 105 -4.32 21.61 -16.38
C PHE A 105 -4.89 23.04 -16.29
N PRO A 106 -5.27 23.57 -15.11
CA PRO A 106 -5.48 25.02 -15.01
C PRO A 106 -4.22 25.63 -15.59
N LYS A 107 -4.36 26.48 -16.61
CA LYS A 107 -3.23 27.17 -17.24
C LYS A 107 -2.33 27.62 -16.09
N LEU A 108 -1.17 26.96 -15.92
CA LEU A 108 -0.19 27.39 -14.94
C LEU A 108 0.03 28.84 -15.32
N LEU A 109 -0.27 29.72 -14.37
CA LEU A 109 -0.41 31.16 -14.59
C LEU A 109 0.71 31.60 -15.52
N ASN A 110 0.35 32.11 -16.70
CA ASN A 110 1.28 32.85 -17.52
C ASN A 110 1.83 33.97 -16.65
N ASN A 111 3.08 33.84 -16.24
CA ASN A 111 3.93 34.93 -15.77
C ASN A 111 5.36 34.60 -16.16
#